data_AF-A0AAE0TBJ8-F1
#
_entry.id   AF-A0AAE0TBJ8-F1
#
_cell.length_a   1.000
_cell.length_b   1.000
_cell.length_c   1.000
_cell.angle_alpha   90.00
_cell.angle_beta   90.00
_cell.angle_gamma   90.00
#
_symmetry.space_group_name_H-M   'P 1'
#
loop_
_entity.id
_entity.type
_entity.pdbx_description
1 polymer ?
#
loop_
_entity_poly.entity_id
_entity_poly.type
_entity_poly.pdbx_seq_one_letter_code
_entity_poly.pdbx_strand_id
1 'polypeptide(L)'
;MSIYQANLAKVEEEHNSVLEISKILQSVRHMLRNRRNNNFLPLSVRKQLRDNDEGKSISNEFSSVSKACEDYLMEWMIPLEDFKCFEWMTLLKENENLKYENPLTQKGPGRKRPGLKRTV
;
A
#
# COMPACT_ATOMS: atom_id res chain seq x y z
N MET A 1 -15.49 -14.39 24.48
CA MET A 1 -15.26 -13.74 23.17
C MET A 1 -16.55 -13.81 22.40
N SER A 2 -17.08 -12.68 21.94
CA SER A 2 -18.30 -12.63 21.13
C SER A 2 -18.09 -13.41 19.83
N ILE A 3 -19.12 -14.11 19.32
CA ILE A 3 -19.08 -14.80 18.01
C ILE A 3 -18.62 -13.83 16.91
N TYR A 4 -18.97 -12.55 17.03
CA TYR A 4 -18.51 -11.48 16.16
C TYR A 4 -16.97 -11.32 16.18
N GLN A 5 -16.35 -11.30 17.36
CA GLN A 5 -14.90 -11.19 17.51
C GLN A 5 -14.17 -12.42 16.95
N ALA A 6 -14.74 -13.61 17.13
CA ALA A 6 -14.16 -14.86 16.61
C ALA A 6 -14.21 -14.94 15.07
N ASN A 7 -15.30 -14.45 14.46
CA ASN A 7 -15.42 -14.39 13.00
C ASN A 7 -14.56 -13.27 12.41
N LEU A 8 -14.45 -12.13 13.10
CA LEU A 8 -13.56 -11.04 12.71
C LEU A 8 -12.10 -11.51 12.70
N ALA A 9 -11.66 -12.21 13.75
CA ALA A 9 -10.31 -12.77 13.82
C ALA A 9 -10.00 -13.76 12.70
N LYS A 10 -10.96 -14.59 12.28
CA LYS A 10 -10.80 -15.50 11.13
C LYS A 10 -10.66 -14.74 9.81
N VAL A 11 -11.44 -13.67 9.63
CA VAL A 11 -11.35 -12.80 8.45
C VAL A 11 -10.03 -12.02 8.44
N GLU A 12 -9.53 -11.62 9.62
CA GLU A 12 -8.23 -10.97 9.78
C GLU A 12 -7.05 -11.94 9.54
N GLU A 13 -7.22 -13.23 9.83
CA GLU A 13 -6.23 -14.29 9.58
C GLU A 13 -6.07 -14.61 8.09
N GLU A 14 -7.14 -14.49 7.30
CA GLU A 14 -7.09 -14.65 5.85
C GLU A 14 -6.33 -13.49 5.19
N HIS A 15 -5.09 -13.74 4.74
CA HIS A 15 -4.19 -12.77 4.09
C HIS A 15 -4.64 -12.28 2.70
N ASN A 16 -5.94 -12.26 2.41
CA ASN A 16 -6.50 -11.78 1.14
C ASN A 16 -7.00 -10.33 1.30
N SER A 17 -6.11 -9.44 1.74
CA SER A 17 -6.49 -8.06 1.96
C SER A 17 -6.66 -7.33 0.62
N VAL A 18 -7.85 -6.76 0.41
CA VAL A 18 -8.13 -5.86 -0.72
C VAL A 18 -7.12 -4.71 -0.80
N LEU A 19 -6.56 -4.30 0.34
CA LEU A 19 -5.51 -3.28 0.42
C LEU A 19 -4.17 -3.75 -0.14
N GLU A 20 -3.78 -5.01 0.13
CA GLU A 20 -2.55 -5.59 -0.41
C GLU A 20 -2.66 -5.73 -1.94
N ILE A 21 -3.83 -6.14 -2.43
CA ILE A 21 -4.14 -6.17 -3.86
C ILE A 21 -4.05 -4.76 -4.46
N SER A 22 -4.64 -3.76 -3.81
CA SER A 22 -4.56 -2.35 -4.23
C SER A 22 -3.11 -1.85 -4.32
N LYS A 23 -2.26 -2.16 -3.32
CA LYS A 23 -0.82 -1.82 -3.34
C LYS A 23 -0.09 -2.48 -4.52
N ILE A 24 -0.35 -3.76 -4.80
CA ILE A 24 0.25 -4.47 -5.95
C ILE A 24 -0.17 -3.81 -7.26
N LEU A 25 -1.45 -3.50 -7.43
CA LEU A 25 -1.96 -2.87 -8.65
C LEU A 25 -1.38 -1.46 -8.84
N GLN A 26 -1.22 -0.68 -7.76
CA GLN A 26 -0.53 0.62 -7.80
C GLN A 26 0.93 0.49 -8.24
N SER A 27 1.64 -0.54 -7.77
CA SER A 27 3.02 -0.84 -8.18
C SER A 27 3.11 -1.18 -9.68
N VAL A 28 2.20 -2.01 -10.17
CA VAL A 28 2.10 -2.36 -11.60
C VAL A 28 1.81 -1.12 -12.45
N ARG A 29 0.88 -0.27 -12.02
CA ARG A 29 0.58 1.01 -12.69
C ARG A 29 1.82 1.91 -12.77
N HIS A 30 2.54 2.05 -11.66
CA HIS A 30 3.77 2.85 -11.61
C HIS A 30 4.83 2.31 -12.59
N MET A 31 5.00 0.99 -12.65
CA MET A 31 5.91 0.32 -13.57
C MET A 31 5.53 0.57 -15.05
N LEU A 32 4.25 0.46 -15.41
CA LEU A 32 3.77 0.74 -16.78
C LEU A 32 4.02 2.20 -17.17
N ARG A 33 3.73 3.13 -16.26
CA ARG A 33 4.00 4.56 -16.47
C ARG A 33 5.49 4.85 -16.65
N ASN A 34 6.35 4.21 -15.86
CA ASN A 34 7.80 4.35 -16.00
C ASN A 34 8.30 3.76 -17.32
N ARG A 35 7.74 2.64 -17.77
CA ARG A 35 8.07 2.06 -19.08
C ARG A 35 7.72 3.01 -20.21
N ARG A 36 6.54 3.64 -20.16
CA ARG A 36 6.11 4.63 -21.15
C ARG A 36 7.03 5.86 -21.16
N ASN A 37 7.30 6.44 -19.99
CA ASN A 37 8.11 7.66 -19.89
C ASN A 37 9.57 7.46 -20.36
N ASN A 38 10.09 6.25 -20.22
CA ASN A 38 11.47 5.91 -20.61
C ASN A 38 11.57 5.26 -22.01
N ASN A 39 10.49 5.25 -22.80
CA ASN A 39 10.43 4.56 -24.09
C ASN A 39 10.99 3.13 -24.01
N PHE A 40 10.56 2.40 -22.98
CA PHE A 40 11.09 1.08 -22.67
C PHE A 40 10.94 0.12 -23.86
N LEU A 41 12.03 -0.56 -24.17
CA LEU A 41 12.08 -1.65 -25.13
C LEU A 41 12.78 -2.83 -24.46
N PRO A 42 12.20 -4.05 -24.49
CA PRO A 42 12.87 -5.24 -24.03
C PRO A 42 14.23 -5.40 -24.73
N LEU A 43 15.25 -5.83 -23.97
CA LEU A 43 16.60 -6.00 -24.50
C LEU A 43 16.67 -6.99 -25.67
N SER A 44 15.82 -8.02 -25.66
CA SER A 44 15.67 -8.97 -26.77
C SER A 44 15.22 -8.27 -28.05
N VAL A 45 14.15 -7.47 -27.96
CA VAL A 45 13.59 -6.70 -29.08
C VAL A 45 14.60 -5.67 -29.58
N ARG A 46 15.31 -4.98 -28.66
CA ARG A 46 16.37 -4.03 -29.02
C ARG A 46 17.55 -4.70 -29.75
N LYS A 47 17.90 -5.94 -29.40
CA LYS A 47 18.93 -6.71 -30.11
C LYS A 47 18.48 -7.10 -31.52
N GLN A 48 17.21 -7.45 -31.69
CA GLN A 48 16.63 -7.79 -33.00
C GLN A 48 16.48 -6.56 -33.90
N LEU A 49 16.28 -5.38 -33.31
CA LEU A 49 16.12 -4.10 -34.03
C LEU A 49 17.43 -3.38 -34.34
N ARG A 50 18.59 -3.92 -33.96
CA ARG A 50 19.89 -3.26 -34.21
C ARG A 50 20.18 -3.05 -35.69
N ASP A 51 19.57 -3.87 -36.55
CA ASP A 51 19.83 -3.92 -37.98
C ASP A 51 18.67 -3.34 -38.83
N ASN A 52 17.60 -2.83 -38.20
CA ASN A 52 16.41 -2.30 -38.89
C ASN A 52 16.03 -0.88 -38.41
N ASP A 53 15.66 0.00 -39.34
CA ASP A 53 15.21 1.39 -39.06
C ASP A 53 13.83 1.48 -38.37
N GLU A 54 13.12 0.35 -38.23
CA GLU A 54 11.79 0.25 -37.62
C GLU A 54 11.78 0.46 -36.09
N GLY A 55 12.95 0.61 -35.45
CA GLY A 55 13.08 0.72 -34.00
C GLY A 55 12.24 1.83 -33.37
N LYS A 56 12.02 2.95 -34.08
CA LYS A 56 11.14 4.03 -33.60
C LYS A 56 9.66 3.67 -33.67
N SER A 57 9.23 2.97 -34.73
CA SER A 57 7.83 2.54 -34.88
C SER A 57 7.43 1.57 -33.79
N ILE A 58 8.28 0.55 -33.56
CA ILE A 58 8.04 -0.46 -32.54
C ILE A 58 8.11 0.13 -31.13
N SER A 59 9.00 1.10 -30.88
CA SER A 59 9.02 1.83 -29.61
C SER A 59 7.70 2.56 -29.34
N ASN A 60 7.15 3.22 -30.36
CA ASN A 60 5.87 3.91 -30.27
C ASN A 60 4.71 2.95 -30.02
N GLU A 61 4.70 1.79 -30.67
CA GLU A 61 3.72 0.73 -30.42
C GLU A 61 3.81 0.20 -28.99
N PHE A 62 5.01 -0.05 -28.48
CA PHE A 62 5.21 -0.48 -27.08
C PHE A 62 4.73 0.56 -26.07
N SER A 63 4.94 1.84 -26.38
CA SER A 63 4.43 2.98 -25.60
C SER A 63 2.90 3.02 -25.61
N SER A 64 2.28 2.79 -26.78
CA SER A 64 0.83 2.71 -26.94
C SER A 64 0.22 1.54 -26.16
N VAL A 65 0.82 0.34 -26.24
CA VAL A 65 0.38 -0.83 -25.47
C VAL A 65 0.52 -0.58 -23.97
N SER A 66 1.64 0.00 -23.53
CA SER A 66 1.86 0.33 -22.11
C SER A 66 0.81 1.32 -21.60
N LYS A 67 0.39 2.27 -22.43
CA LYS A 67 -0.70 3.21 -22.12
C LYS A 67 -2.05 2.50 -22.04
N ALA A 68 -2.41 1.68 -23.03
CA ALA A 68 -3.67 0.94 -23.00
C ALA A 68 -3.77 0.02 -21.77
N CYS A 69 -2.68 -0.63 -21.39
CA CYS A 69 -2.62 -1.42 -20.15
C CYS A 69 -2.75 -0.56 -18.89
N GLU A 70 -2.15 0.64 -18.86
CA GLU A 70 -2.30 1.59 -17.75
C GLU A 70 -3.76 2.05 -17.62
N ASP A 71 -4.40 2.41 -18.74
CA ASP A 71 -5.79 2.88 -18.77
C ASP A 71 -6.77 1.79 -18.33
N TYR A 72 -6.62 0.57 -18.87
CA TYR A 72 -7.40 -0.59 -18.45
C TYR A 72 -7.23 -0.88 -16.96
N LEU A 73 -5.99 -0.87 -16.46
CA LEU A 73 -5.72 -1.08 -15.03
C LEU A 73 -6.38 0.01 -14.17
N MET A 74 -6.41 1.26 -14.62
CA MET A 74 -7.08 2.34 -13.86
C MET A 74 -8.58 2.09 -13.72
N GLU A 75 -9.26 1.64 -14.78
CA GLU A 75 -10.70 1.31 -14.72
C GLU A 75 -11.00 0.24 -13.66
N TRP A 76 -10.14 -0.80 -13.59
CA TRP A 76 -10.26 -1.87 -12.60
C TRP A 76 -9.95 -1.42 -11.17
N MET A 77 -9.17 -0.35 -11.00
CA MET A 77 -8.82 0.18 -9.69
C MET A 77 -9.87 1.13 -9.11
N ILE A 78 -10.84 1.61 -9.90
CA ILE A 78 -11.89 2.52 -9.41
C ILE A 78 -12.64 1.97 -8.19
N PRO A 79 -13.12 0.71 -8.18
CA PRO A 79 -13.82 0.16 -7.01
C PRO A 79 -12.93 -0.03 -5.78
N LEU A 80 -11.60 -0.04 -5.96
CA LEU A 80 -10.66 -0.17 -4.85
C LEU A 80 -10.46 1.14 -4.09
N GLU A 81 -10.89 2.28 -4.65
CA GLU A 81 -10.77 3.58 -3.99
C GLU A 81 -11.62 3.67 -2.72
N ASP A 82 -12.78 2.99 -2.69
CA ASP A 82 -13.67 2.92 -1.52
C ASP A 82 -12.98 2.31 -0.30
N PHE A 83 -11.96 1.47 -0.53
CA PHE A 83 -11.19 0.81 0.52
C PHE A 83 -9.99 1.65 1.01
N LYS A 84 -9.70 2.81 0.43
CA LYS A 84 -8.57 3.68 0.88
C LYS A 84 -8.70 4.08 2.35
N CYS A 85 -9.92 4.22 2.87
CA CYS A 85 -10.17 4.54 4.28
C CYS A 85 -9.61 3.50 5.26
N PHE A 86 -9.29 2.30 4.77
CA PHE A 86 -8.74 1.19 5.54
C PHE A 86 -7.21 1.07 5.43
N GLU A 87 -6.54 1.93 4.68
CA GLU A 87 -5.09 1.87 4.43
C GLU A 87 -4.25 1.90 5.72
N TRP A 88 -4.73 2.58 6.77
CA TRP A 88 -4.11 2.58 8.11
C TRP A 88 -3.95 1.19 8.73
N MET A 89 -4.81 0.22 8.36
CA MET A 89 -4.68 -1.16 8.83
C MET A 89 -3.42 -1.85 8.30
N THR A 90 -2.92 -1.42 7.13
CA THR A 90 -1.64 -1.95 6.63
C THR A 90 -0.43 -1.41 7.40
N LEU A 91 -0.53 -0.19 7.96
CA LEU A 91 0.52 0.39 8.80
C LEU A 91 0.65 -0.34 10.13
N LEU A 92 -0.44 -0.90 10.65
CA LEU A 92 -0.41 -1.73 11.86
C LEU A 92 0.36 -3.03 11.65
N LYS A 93 0.15 -3.68 10.50
CA LYS A 93 0.80 -4.95 10.14
C LYS A 93 2.30 -4.77 9.85
N GLU A 94 2.70 -3.65 9.24
CA GLU A 94 4.11 -3.30 9.02
C GLU A 94 4.82 -2.87 10.33
N ASN A 95 4.06 -2.47 11.36
CA ASN A 95 4.58 -1.98 12.63
C ASN A 95 4.17 -2.83 13.84
N GLU A 96 4.29 -4.16 13.78
CA GLU A 96 4.13 -5.02 14.97
C GLU A 96 5.03 -4.63 16.17
N ASN A 97 6.01 -3.75 15.96
CA ASN A 97 6.88 -3.18 16.98
C ASN A 97 6.39 -1.85 17.61
N LEU A 98 5.30 -1.24 17.12
CA LEU A 98 4.71 -0.07 17.76
C LEU A 98 3.87 -0.52 18.95
N LYS A 99 4.52 -0.62 20.11
CA LYS A 99 3.80 -0.68 21.40
C LYS A 99 2.97 0.60 21.51
N TYR A 100 1.66 0.47 21.33
CA TYR A 100 0.72 1.54 21.65
C TYR A 100 0.84 1.85 23.14
N GLU A 101 1.55 2.93 23.49
CA GLU A 101 1.50 3.47 24.83
C GLU A 101 0.07 3.97 25.07
N ASN A 102 -0.63 3.30 25.99
CA ASN A 102 -1.97 3.71 26.38
C ASN A 102 -1.88 5.10 27.02
N PRO A 103 -2.46 6.15 26.41
CA PRO A 103 -2.36 7.52 26.92
C PRO A 103 -2.96 7.68 28.32
N LEU A 104 -3.77 6.72 28.79
CA LEU A 104 -4.33 6.70 30.15
C LEU A 104 -3.33 6.22 31.22
N THR A 105 -2.15 5.73 30.84
CA THR A 105 -1.11 5.26 31.77
C THR A 105 -0.04 6.30 32.08
N GLN A 106 -0.11 7.49 31.48
CA GLN A 106 0.71 8.62 31.94
C GLN A 106 0.24 9.03 33.33
N LYS A 107 0.92 8.53 34.36
CA LYS A 107 0.88 9.11 35.70
C LYS A 107 1.31 10.57 35.53
N GLY A 108 0.35 11.49 35.48
CA GLY A 108 0.60 12.91 35.56
C GLY A 108 1.48 13.24 36.77
N PRO A 109 2.23 14.36 36.75
CA PRO A 109 3.13 14.71 37.83
C PRO A 109 2.36 14.70 39.16
N GLY A 110 2.69 13.75 40.03
CA GLY A 110 1.94 13.50 41.25
C GLY A 110 1.86 14.76 42.11
N ARG A 111 0.65 15.29 42.29
CA ARG A 111 0.38 16.26 43.36
C ARG A 111 0.63 15.55 44.69
N LYS A 112 1.76 15.84 45.34
CA LYS A 112 2.02 15.43 46.73
C LYS A 112 0.89 15.98 47.59
N ARG A 113 0.10 15.11 48.22
CA ARG A 113 -0.87 15.52 49.24
C ARG A 113 -0.08 16.10 50.43
N PRO A 114 -0.34 17.34 50.87
CA PRO A 114 0.33 17.89 52.05
C PRO A 114 -0.06 17.06 53.28
N GLY A 115 0.96 16.61 54.02
CA GLY A 115 0.81 15.76 55.19
C GLY A 115 0.04 16.47 56.31
N LEU A 116 -1.01 15.81 56.80
CA LEU A 116 -1.70 16.19 58.02
C LEU A 116 -0.77 15.87 59.20
N LYS A 117 -0.17 16.89 59.82
CA LYS A 117 0.52 16.72 61.10
C LYS A 117 -0.52 16.30 62.14
N ARG A 118 -0.49 15.05 62.60
CA ARG A 118 -1.15 14.69 63.85
C ARG A 118 -0.23 15.11 65.00
N THR A 119 -0.67 16.14 65.70
CA THR A 119 -0.23 16.47 67.05
C THR A 119 -0.79 15.46 68.05
N VAL A 120 0.01 15.27 69.10
CA VAL A 120 -0.19 14.51 70.35
C VAL A 120 0.27 13.05 70.29
#